data_AF-V6RY83-F1
#
_entry.id   AF-V6RY83-F1
#
_cell.length_a   1.000
_cell.length_b   1.000
_cell.length_c   1.000
_cell.angle_alpha   90.00
_cell.angle_beta   90.00
_cell.angle_gamma   90.00
#
_symmetry.space_group_name_H-M   'P 1'
#
loop_
_entity.id
_entity.type
_entity.pdbx_description
1 polymer ?
#
loop_
_entity_poly.entity_id
_entity_poly.type
_entity_poly.pdbx_seq_one_letter_code
_entity_poly.pdbx_strand_id
1 'polypeptide(L)'
;MDSSKLLPISISVAGLGILLFAIAQANKDKNGNAYLNQGTIEDSFNAKEIATVLYDAMKEANFTNTEKRKTIFATLTGVSQAQFSWVIKAFGSRYYNMLTGNTYFALWQTPVKHPLKVWFKEELSDNDYKLLKSNYPKYL
;
A
#
# COMPACT_ATOMS: atom_id res chain seq x y z
N MET A 1 44.42 7.38 -2.80
CA MET A 1 43.30 7.92 -3.61
C MET A 1 42.17 6.92 -3.55
N ASP A 2 41.15 7.32 -2.80
CA ASP A 2 39.73 6.96 -2.83
C ASP A 2 39.31 5.49 -3.00
N SER A 3 39.06 4.87 -1.84
CA SER A 3 38.19 3.70 -1.70
C SER A 3 36.73 4.15 -1.69
N SER A 4 36.05 4.07 -2.84
CA SER A 4 34.60 4.25 -2.91
C SER A 4 33.89 3.09 -2.21
N LYS A 5 33.57 3.28 -0.93
CA LYS A 5 32.71 2.37 -0.16
C LYS A 5 31.28 2.48 -0.71
N LEU A 6 30.87 1.49 -1.49
CA LEU A 6 29.48 1.28 -1.85
C LEU A 6 28.73 0.83 -0.60
N LEU A 7 27.95 1.73 0.00
CA LEU A 7 27.02 1.39 1.07
C LEU A 7 25.92 0.52 0.48
N PRO A 8 25.69 -0.71 0.96
CA PRO A 8 24.51 -1.46 0.58
C PRO A 8 23.29 -0.72 1.15
N ILE A 9 22.46 -0.16 0.26
CA ILE A 9 21.16 0.38 0.63
C ILE A 9 20.31 -0.84 1.01
N SER A 10 20.31 -1.18 2.30
CA SER A 10 19.36 -2.09 2.91
C SER A 10 17.99 -1.41 2.83
N ILE A 11 17.27 -1.65 1.74
CA ILE A 11 15.85 -1.32 1.64
C ILE A 11 15.16 -2.40 2.45
N SER A 12 14.79 -2.06 3.68
CA SER A 12 14.19 -2.96 4.65
C SER A 12 12.82 -3.46 4.17
N VAL A 13 12.78 -4.60 3.48
CA VAL A 13 11.55 -5.36 3.13
C VAL A 13 11.00 -6.10 4.38
N ALA A 14 11.21 -5.56 5.58
CA ALA A 14 10.76 -6.22 6.82
C ALA A 14 9.27 -5.97 7.07
N GLY A 15 8.77 -4.75 6.82
CA GLY A 15 7.37 -4.39 7.09
C GLY A 15 6.35 -5.08 6.18
N LEU A 16 6.63 -5.14 4.88
CA LEU A 16 5.79 -5.84 3.91
C LEU A 16 5.77 -7.35 4.16
N GLY A 17 6.91 -7.94 4.53
CA GLY A 17 7.01 -9.37 4.82
C GLY A 17 6.15 -9.80 6.00
N ILE A 18 6.17 -9.04 7.10
CA ILE A 18 5.39 -9.34 8.32
C ILE A 18 3.88 -9.24 8.03
N LEU A 19 3.44 -8.21 7.31
CA LEU A 19 2.02 -8.02 7.00
C LEU A 19 1.51 -9.06 5.98
N LEU A 20 2.26 -9.32 4.91
CA LEU A 20 1.89 -10.36 3.92
C LEU A 20 1.87 -11.75 4.54
N PHE A 21 2.80 -12.04 5.47
CA PHE A 21 2.80 -13.28 6.23
C PHE A 21 1.57 -13.39 7.14
N ALA A 22 1.20 -12.33 7.87
CA ALA A 22 0.00 -12.31 8.71
C ALA A 22 -1.29 -12.51 7.89
N ILE A 23 -1.39 -11.87 6.73
CA ILE A 23 -2.51 -12.02 5.78
C ILE A 23 -2.59 -13.45 5.20
N ALA A 24 -1.44 -14.04 4.86
CA ALA A 24 -1.39 -15.40 4.33
C ALA A 24 -1.79 -16.45 5.38
N GLN A 25 -1.43 -16.23 6.65
CA GLN A 25 -1.83 -17.07 7.77
C GLN A 25 -3.35 -16.94 8.04
N ALA A 26 -3.90 -15.72 7.99
CA ALA A 26 -5.34 -15.47 8.18
C ALA A 26 -6.24 -16.13 7.11
N ASN A 27 -5.72 -16.39 5.90
CA ASN A 27 -6.47 -17.10 4.86
C ASN A 27 -6.48 -18.64 5.05
N LYS A 28 -5.54 -19.19 5.82
CA LYS A 28 -5.49 -20.64 6.12
C LYS A 28 -6.39 -21.00 7.29
N ASP A 29 -6.60 -20.07 8.22
CA ASP A 29 -7.45 -20.28 9.38
C ASP A 29 -8.85 -19.71 9.13
N LYS A 30 -9.77 -20.57 8.71
CA LYS A 30 -11.22 -20.29 8.63
C LYS A 30 -11.90 -20.15 10.01
N ASN A 31 -11.18 -19.67 11.01
CA ASN A 31 -11.75 -19.34 12.31
C ASN A 31 -11.10 -18.06 12.82
N GLY A 32 -11.94 -17.08 13.12
CA GLY A 32 -11.51 -15.74 13.53
C GLY A 32 -10.60 -15.73 14.75
N ASN A 33 -9.85 -14.63 14.87
CA ASN A 33 -8.92 -14.25 15.95
C ASN A 33 -7.45 -14.65 15.78
N ALA A 34 -6.84 -14.14 14.71
CA ALA A 34 -5.39 -13.90 14.69
C ALA A 34 -5.11 -12.38 14.58
N TYR A 35 -5.69 -11.60 15.49
CA TYR A 35 -5.16 -10.28 15.81
C TYR A 35 -3.95 -10.47 16.72
N LEU A 36 -2.78 -10.09 16.21
CA LEU A 36 -1.73 -9.39 16.96
C LEU A 36 -1.40 -9.96 18.34
N ASN A 37 -0.55 -10.99 18.38
CA ASN A 37 0.16 -11.35 19.61
C ASN A 37 1.63 -10.94 19.51
N GLN A 38 1.87 -9.64 19.49
CA GLN A 38 3.17 -9.07 19.84
C GLN A 38 2.99 -7.76 20.61
N GLY A 39 2.91 -7.90 21.93
CA GLY A 39 3.00 -6.79 22.88
C GLY A 39 1.69 -6.05 23.12
N THR A 40 1.27 -6.02 24.37
CA THR A 40 0.19 -5.21 24.93
C THR A 40 0.26 -3.74 24.47
N ILE A 41 -0.46 -3.40 23.41
CA ILE A 41 -0.84 -2.02 23.02
C ILE A 41 -2.27 -2.11 22.49
N GLU A 42 -3.15 -1.24 22.97
CA GLU A 42 -4.53 -1.12 22.53
C GLU A 42 -4.63 -1.20 20.99
N ASP A 43 -5.58 -2.00 20.53
CA ASP A 43 -5.90 -2.39 19.14
C ASP A 43 -6.38 -1.18 18.30
N SER A 44 -5.56 -0.13 18.28
CA SER A 44 -5.85 1.17 17.72
C SER A 44 -5.50 1.15 16.23
N PHE A 45 -6.53 1.32 15.41
CA PHE A 45 -6.39 1.38 13.96
C PHE A 45 -5.32 2.41 13.53
N ASN A 46 -4.22 1.93 12.93
CA ASN A 46 -3.13 2.80 12.48
C ASN A 46 -3.27 3.17 10.99
N ALA A 47 -3.98 4.27 10.72
CA ALA A 47 -4.20 4.76 9.37
C ALA A 47 -2.92 5.09 8.60
N LYS A 48 -1.86 5.53 9.31
CA LYS A 48 -0.59 5.95 8.70
C LYS A 48 0.23 4.75 8.21
N GLU A 49 0.20 3.67 8.98
CA GLU A 49 0.83 2.42 8.61
C GLU A 49 0.16 1.81 7.38
N ILE A 50 -1.17 1.71 7.38
CA ILE A 50 -1.95 1.25 6.22
C ILE A 50 -1.65 2.11 4.99
N ALA A 51 -1.66 3.44 5.12
CA ALA A 51 -1.34 4.33 4.02
C ALA A 51 0.09 4.15 3.48
N THR A 52 1.05 3.81 4.35
CA THR A 52 2.44 3.55 3.97
C THR A 52 2.56 2.22 3.22
N VAL A 53 1.95 1.16 3.73
CA VAL A 53 1.89 -0.15 3.07
C VAL A 53 1.25 -0.04 1.68
N LEU A 54 0.14 0.69 1.56
CA LEU A 54 -0.52 0.92 0.28
C LEU A 54 0.39 1.64 -0.72
N TYR A 55 1.09 2.69 -0.26
CA TYR A 55 2.05 3.39 -1.10
C TYR A 55 3.19 2.49 -1.56
N ASP A 56 3.77 1.71 -0.65
CA ASP A 56 4.90 0.84 -0.96
C ASP A 56 4.48 -0.29 -1.92
N ALA A 57 3.31 -0.90 -1.71
CA ALA A 57 2.77 -1.94 -2.59
C ALA A 57 2.47 -1.42 -4.01
N MET A 58 1.94 -0.20 -4.12
CA MET A 58 1.67 0.43 -5.42
C MET A 58 2.96 0.93 -6.10
N LYS A 59 3.94 1.35 -5.31
CA LYS A 59 5.25 1.80 -5.79
C LYS A 59 6.12 0.66 -6.30
N GLU A 60 6.01 -0.53 -5.71
CA GLU A 60 6.91 -1.64 -5.97
C GLU A 60 6.91 -2.02 -7.45
N ALA A 61 8.03 -1.77 -8.11
CA ALA A 61 8.18 -1.97 -9.56
C ALA A 61 8.27 -3.46 -9.91
N ASN A 62 8.66 -4.31 -8.96
CA ASN A 62 8.77 -5.75 -9.17
C ASN A 62 7.43 -6.49 -9.04
N PHE A 63 6.37 -5.83 -8.55
CA PHE A 63 5.06 -6.48 -8.42
C PHE A 63 4.31 -6.51 -9.74
N THR A 64 3.82 -7.69 -10.08
CA THR A 64 2.82 -7.84 -11.14
C THR A 64 1.50 -7.19 -10.72
N ASN A 65 0.65 -6.80 -11.69
CA ASN A 65 -0.67 -6.24 -11.40
C ASN A 65 -1.50 -7.13 -10.46
N THR A 66 -1.34 -8.45 -10.56
CA THR A 66 -1.99 -9.43 -9.69
C THR A 66 -1.51 -9.33 -8.24
N GLU A 67 -0.22 -9.13 -8.00
CA GLU A 67 0.37 -9.01 -6.66
C GLU A 67 0.04 -7.67 -6.02
N LYS A 68 0.06 -6.58 -6.80
CA LYS A 68 -0.41 -5.26 -6.36
C LYS A 68 -1.85 -5.33 -5.90
N ARG A 69 -2.74 -5.88 -6.73
CA ARG A 69 -4.14 -6.11 -6.40
C ARG A 69 -4.28 -6.90 -5.10
N LYS A 70 -3.63 -8.07 -4.99
CA LYS A 70 -3.71 -8.91 -3.78
C LYS A 70 -3.30 -8.13 -2.53
N THR A 71 -2.19 -7.41 -2.60
CA THR A 71 -1.66 -6.64 -1.47
C THR A 71 -2.58 -5.49 -1.08
N ILE A 72 -3.12 -4.74 -2.05
CA ILE A 72 -4.05 -3.62 -1.80
C ILE A 72 -5.32 -4.12 -1.12
N PHE A 73 -5.97 -5.15 -1.67
CA PHE A 73 -7.22 -5.67 -1.11
C PHE A 73 -7.02 -6.33 0.25
N ALA A 74 -5.90 -7.03 0.44
CA ALA A 74 -5.58 -7.63 1.72
C ALA A 74 -5.29 -6.57 2.80
N THR A 75 -4.54 -5.52 2.46
CA THR A 75 -4.27 -4.38 3.35
C THR A 75 -5.54 -3.63 3.75
N LEU A 76 -6.54 -3.61 2.87
CA LEU A 76 -7.83 -2.97 3.12
C LEU A 76 -8.87 -3.93 3.72
N THR A 77 -8.52 -5.20 3.97
CA THR A 77 -9.45 -6.16 4.55
C THR A 77 -9.76 -5.76 5.99
N GLY A 78 -11.05 -5.71 6.35
CA GLY A 78 -11.51 -5.27 7.67
C GLY A 78 -11.47 -3.76 7.91
N VAL A 79 -10.96 -2.96 6.96
CA VAL A 79 -10.97 -1.50 7.05
C VAL A 79 -12.38 -0.99 6.72
N SER A 80 -13.06 -0.42 7.71
CA SER A 80 -14.37 0.21 7.52
C SER A 80 -14.27 1.49 6.69
N GLN A 81 -15.41 1.95 6.16
CA GLN A 81 -15.46 3.19 5.40
C GLN A 81 -15.01 4.43 6.22
N ALA A 82 -15.30 4.48 7.52
CA ALA A 82 -14.86 5.58 8.38
C ALA A 82 -13.32 5.56 8.56
N GLN A 83 -12.76 4.39 8.81
CA GLN A 83 -11.32 4.18 8.93
C GLN A 83 -10.58 4.46 7.62
N PHE A 84 -11.17 4.09 6.48
CA PHE A 84 -10.63 4.40 5.16
C PHE A 84 -10.49 5.92 4.92
N SER A 85 -11.38 6.73 5.50
CA SER A 85 -11.24 8.19 5.46
C SER A 85 -9.95 8.68 6.14
N TRP A 86 -9.56 8.03 7.24
CA TRP A 86 -8.32 8.33 7.93
C TRP A 86 -7.12 7.86 7.13
N VAL A 87 -7.21 6.73 6.44
CA VAL A 87 -6.17 6.23 5.51
C VAL A 87 -5.96 7.23 4.38
N ILE A 88 -7.02 7.76 3.76
CA ILE A 88 -6.89 8.78 2.71
C ILE A 88 -6.20 10.04 3.23
N LYS A 89 -6.62 10.51 4.41
CA LYS A 89 -6.00 11.68 5.04
C LYS A 89 -4.52 11.42 5.36
N ALA A 90 -4.18 10.24 5.86
CA ALA A 90 -2.81 9.85 6.19
C ALA A 90 -1.94 9.61 4.95
N PHE A 91 -2.53 9.13 3.86
CA PHE A 91 -1.85 8.98 2.58
C PHE A 91 -1.50 10.34 1.97
N GLY A 92 -2.43 11.30 2.06
CA GLY A 92 -2.27 12.65 1.53
C GLY A 92 -2.15 12.66 0.01
N SER A 93 -1.14 13.35 -0.51
CA SER A 93 -0.80 13.32 -1.93
C SER A 93 0.68 12.97 -2.10
N ARG A 94 0.95 11.98 -2.95
CA ARG A 94 2.30 11.44 -3.15
C ARG A 94 2.67 11.51 -4.63
N TYR A 95 3.96 11.70 -4.90
CA TYR A 95 4.47 11.80 -6.27
C TYR A 95 4.20 10.51 -7.03
N TYR A 96 3.53 10.63 -8.17
CA TYR A 96 3.20 9.53 -9.06
C TYR A 96 3.43 9.97 -10.50
N ASN A 97 3.97 9.08 -11.34
CA ASN A 97 4.08 9.32 -12.76
C ASN A 97 3.09 8.43 -13.49
N MET A 98 2.05 9.02 -14.07
CA MET A 98 0.99 8.29 -14.79
C MET A 98 1.49 7.64 -16.10
N LEU A 99 2.65 8.03 -16.62
CA LEU A 99 3.16 7.53 -17.90
C LEU A 99 4.09 6.33 -17.76
N THR A 100 4.90 6.31 -16.70
CA THR A 100 5.93 5.28 -16.48
C THR A 100 5.74 4.52 -15.17
N GLY A 101 4.62 4.76 -14.47
CA GLY A 101 4.43 4.30 -13.10
C GLY A 101 5.42 4.95 -12.15
N ASN A 102 5.62 4.37 -10.97
CA ASN A 102 6.36 5.03 -9.89
C ASN A 102 7.90 4.93 -9.99
N THR A 103 8.42 4.50 -11.15
CA THR A 103 9.81 4.03 -11.30
C THR A 103 10.76 5.16 -11.68
N TYR A 104 10.35 6.10 -12.55
CA TYR A 104 11.21 7.19 -13.02
C TYR A 104 10.42 8.44 -13.40
N PHE A 105 10.86 9.61 -12.94
CA PHE A 105 10.50 10.90 -13.52
C PHE A 105 11.61 11.28 -14.51
N ALA A 106 11.25 11.54 -15.78
CA ALA A 106 12.22 12.06 -16.73
C ALA A 106 12.70 13.46 -16.30
N LEU A 107 13.91 13.86 -16.70
CA LEU A 107 14.49 15.17 -16.35
C LEU A 107 13.62 16.37 -16.75
N TRP A 108 12.78 16.22 -17.78
CA TRP A 108 11.84 17.24 -18.26
C TRP A 108 10.41 17.07 -17.72
N GLN A 109 10.14 16.01 -16.94
CA GLN A 109 8.82 15.82 -16.33
C GLN A 109 8.76 16.53 -14.98
N THR A 110 7.73 17.34 -14.78
CA THR A 110 7.43 17.91 -13.46
C THR A 110 6.75 16.84 -12.61
N PRO A 111 7.32 16.45 -11.45
CA PRO A 111 6.68 15.47 -10.57
C PRO A 111 5.36 16.02 -10.02
N VAL A 112 4.25 15.36 -10.33
CA VAL A 112 2.93 15.74 -9.83
C VAL A 112 2.55 14.83 -8.67
N LYS A 113 2.04 15.44 -7.58
CA LYS A 113 1.52 14.69 -6.44
C LYS A 113 0.07 14.33 -6.70
N HIS A 114 -0.25 13.05 -6.58
CA HIS A 114 -1.58 12.52 -6.79
C HIS A 114 -2.16 11.94 -5.48
N PRO A 115 -3.47 12.07 -5.24
CA PRO A 115 -4.14 11.50 -4.09
C PRO A 115 -4.36 10.00 -4.26
N LEU A 116 -4.58 9.28 -3.16
CA LEU A 116 -4.76 7.81 -3.12
C LEU A 116 -5.77 7.27 -4.16
N LYS A 117 -6.84 8.02 -4.44
CA LYS A 117 -7.83 7.67 -5.46
C LYS A 117 -7.22 7.51 -6.86
N VAL A 118 -6.34 8.42 -7.26
CA VAL A 118 -5.69 8.37 -8.58
C VAL A 118 -4.72 7.20 -8.63
N TRP A 119 -3.96 6.98 -7.56
CA TRP A 119 -3.08 5.80 -7.45
C TRP A 119 -3.84 4.49 -7.65
N PHE A 120 -4.99 4.31 -6.99
CA PHE A 120 -5.80 3.12 -7.21
C PHE A 120 -6.33 2.98 -8.63
N LYS A 121 -6.64 4.10 -9.29
CA LYS A 121 -7.16 4.07 -10.67
C LYS A 121 -6.09 3.62 -11.67
N GLU A 122 -4.84 4.02 -11.45
CA GLU A 122 -3.73 3.69 -12.36
C GLU A 122 -3.14 2.30 -12.06
N GLU A 123 -3.16 1.85 -10.80
CA GLU A 123 -2.55 0.57 -10.39
C GLU A 123 -3.51 -0.62 -10.42
N LEU A 124 -4.82 -0.39 -10.34
CA LEU A 124 -5.84 -1.44 -10.41
C LEU A 124 -6.49 -1.50 -11.79
N SER A 125 -6.99 -2.67 -12.14
CA SER A 125 -7.89 -2.79 -13.30
C SER A 125 -9.20 -2.03 -13.06
N ASP A 126 -9.89 -1.61 -14.13
CA ASP A 126 -11.18 -0.90 -14.01
C ASP A 126 -12.21 -1.67 -13.17
N ASN A 127 -12.23 -3.00 -13.27
CA ASN A 127 -13.14 -3.85 -12.52
C ASN A 127 -12.76 -3.90 -11.04
N ASP A 128 -11.47 -3.97 -10.72
CA ASP A 128 -10.99 -3.95 -9.34
C ASP A 128 -11.20 -2.58 -8.69
N TYR A 129 -10.99 -1.49 -9.44
CA TYR A 129 -11.29 -0.15 -8.97
C TYR A 129 -12.78 0.03 -8.68
N LYS A 130 -13.66 -0.50 -9.55
CA LYS A 130 -15.12 -0.51 -9.30
C LYS A 130 -15.49 -1.30 -8.05
N LEU A 131 -14.87 -2.46 -7.84
CA LEU A 131 -15.08 -3.26 -6.63
C LEU A 131 -14.65 -2.49 -5.37
N LEU A 132 -13.46 -1.88 -5.42
CA LEU A 132 -12.94 -1.07 -4.32
C LEU A 132 -13.84 0.14 -4.03
N LYS A 133 -14.34 0.78 -5.09
CA LYS A 133 -15.31 1.87 -4.99
C LYS A 133 -16.64 1.41 -4.39
N SER A 134 -17.09 0.19 -4.67
CA SER A 134 -18.28 -0.38 -4.01
C SER A 134 -18.08 -0.55 -2.51
N ASN A 135 -16.86 -0.84 -2.05
CA ASN A 135 -16.53 -0.94 -0.62
C ASN A 135 -16.38 0.43 0.05
N TYR A 136 -15.94 1.45 -0.70
CA TYR A 136 -15.67 2.80 -0.19
C TYR A 136 -16.33 3.92 -1.02
N PRO A 137 -17.67 3.91 -1.19
CA PRO A 137 -18.36 4.76 -2.17
C PRO A 137 -18.27 6.26 -1.89
N LYS A 138 -18.07 6.68 -0.63
CA LYS A 138 -17.95 8.10 -0.28
C LYS A 138 -16.60 8.71 -0.67
N TYR A 139 -15.59 7.90 -1.00
CA TYR A 139 -14.22 8.36 -1.12
C TYR A 139 -13.53 8.02 -2.46
N LEU A 140 -14.08 7.11 -3.26
CA LEU A 140 -13.56 6.66 -4.56
C LEU A 140 -14.56 6.90 -5.70
#